data_AF-A0A259H825-F1
#
_entry.id   AF-A0A259H825-F1
#
_cell.length_a   1.000
_cell.length_b   1.000
_cell.length_c   1.000
_cell.angle_alpha   90.00
_cell.angle_beta   90.00
_cell.angle_gamma   90.00
#
_symmetry.space_group_name_H-M   'P 1'
#
loop_
_entity.id
_entity.type
_entity.pdbx_description
1 polymer ?
#
loop_
_entity_poly.entity_id
_entity_poly.type
_entity_poly.pdbx_seq_one_letter_code
_entity_poly.pdbx_strand_id
1 'polypeptide(L)'
;MHADGTVIGRENMTTAELDSTASDFDERVVRDALAMASTNVLRIALYQATGDEELAKMPVISASFWAGAYEVPVLDPDYDDLVREKAVAFLRSGAKSRCDAPDDAQLRGLMDNMVGQPISDYLFSFGKEEANFTPFPRGVEWPADRPLAKDTDGYSVIVIGAGAAGLVAAAHLRRLGIAFKVIERNHDVGGTWLTNDYPDARVDIASHHYQLTITRNHPWKHWYATQGELLEYLRGIADEFDLRRDIRFDTELTDARWNEATGKWDVQLRAADGLSQTLSANFVISAAGLFNAPNMPDIPGIGDFDGRIFHTTQWPHDYDYAGKRAGVIGVGCTGAQ
;
A
#
# COMPACT_ATOMS: atom_id res chain seq x y z
N MET A 1 3.25 19.13 -31.04
CA MET A 1 4.46 18.79 -30.26
C MET A 1 4.21 17.41 -29.70
N HIS A 2 4.98 16.42 -30.12
CA HIS A 2 4.77 15.01 -29.76
C HIS A 2 4.88 14.87 -28.23
N ALA A 3 3.80 14.48 -27.58
CA ALA A 3 3.85 13.97 -26.21
C ALA A 3 4.51 12.60 -26.31
N ASP A 4 5.81 12.58 -26.04
CA ASP A 4 6.52 11.37 -25.65
C ASP A 4 5.79 10.76 -24.46
N GLY A 5 5.24 9.56 -24.66
CA GLY A 5 4.71 8.71 -23.60
C GLY A 5 5.84 8.20 -22.71
N THR A 6 6.59 9.12 -22.11
CA THR A 6 7.65 8.83 -21.17
C THR A 6 6.99 8.09 -20.03
N VAL A 7 7.27 6.80 -19.95
CA VAL A 7 6.85 5.94 -18.85
C VAL A 7 7.50 6.53 -17.60
N ILE A 8 6.75 7.35 -16.86
CA ILE A 8 7.12 7.78 -15.51
C ILE A 8 6.84 6.58 -14.62
N GLY A 9 7.82 5.69 -14.61
CA GLY A 9 8.07 4.66 -13.64
C GLY A 9 9.56 4.45 -13.76
N ARG A 10 10.30 4.51 -12.66
CA ARG A 10 11.68 4.04 -12.68
C ARG A 10 11.64 2.66 -13.37
N GLU A 11 12.54 2.43 -14.32
CA GLU A 11 12.87 1.04 -14.66
C GLU A 11 13.08 0.37 -13.32
N ASN A 12 12.18 -0.58 -13.00
CA ASN A 12 12.22 -1.33 -11.77
C ASN A 12 13.69 -1.59 -11.50
N MET A 13 14.14 -1.17 -10.32
CA MET A 13 15.46 -1.50 -9.81
C MET A 13 15.68 -2.95 -10.21
N THR A 14 16.57 -3.13 -11.19
CA THR A 14 16.81 -4.46 -11.72
C THR A 14 17.20 -5.29 -10.52
N THR A 15 17.01 -6.59 -10.60
CA THR A 15 17.52 -7.57 -9.64
C THR A 15 19.07 -7.54 -9.49
N ALA A 16 19.73 -6.45 -9.85
CA ALA A 16 21.07 -6.02 -9.51
C ALA A 16 20.91 -4.80 -8.57
N GLU A 17 20.96 -4.93 -7.26
CA GLU A 17 22.17 -5.25 -6.48
C GLU A 17 21.82 -6.15 -5.27
N LEU A 18 21.38 -7.38 -5.51
CA LEU A 18 21.78 -8.46 -4.61
C LEU A 18 23.22 -8.80 -4.99
N ASP A 19 24.12 -7.99 -4.45
CA ASP A 19 25.55 -8.11 -4.65
C ASP A 19 25.98 -9.56 -4.39
N SER A 20 26.61 -10.13 -5.40
CA SER A 20 27.02 -11.52 -5.47
C SER A 20 28.17 -11.77 -4.50
N THR A 21 27.83 -11.96 -3.23
CA THR A 21 28.52 -12.94 -2.42
C THR A 21 27.67 -14.20 -2.52
N ALA A 22 28.27 -15.32 -2.92
CA ALA A 22 27.58 -16.61 -2.84
C ALA A 22 27.12 -16.77 -1.38
N SER A 23 25.84 -16.55 -1.12
CA SER A 23 25.21 -16.90 0.14
C SER A 23 25.42 -18.41 0.28
N ASP A 24 26.28 -18.82 1.21
CA ASP A 24 26.40 -20.22 1.60
C ASP A 24 24.99 -20.74 1.85
N PHE A 25 24.59 -21.75 1.08
CA PHE A 25 23.32 -22.42 1.28
C PHE A 25 23.35 -23.08 2.67
N ASP A 26 22.75 -22.43 3.66
CA ASP A 26 22.53 -23.01 4.98
C ASP A 26 21.19 -23.78 4.96
N GLU A 27 21.29 -25.10 4.80
CA GLU A 27 20.13 -25.98 4.75
C GLU A 27 19.26 -25.88 6.00
N ARG A 28 19.84 -25.65 7.18
CA ARG A 28 19.08 -25.51 8.41
C ARG A 28 18.21 -24.26 8.34
N VAL A 29 18.78 -23.13 7.97
CA VAL A 29 18.04 -21.87 7.81
C VAL A 29 16.93 -22.02 6.77
N VAL A 30 17.22 -22.67 5.63
CA VAL A 30 16.22 -22.93 4.59
C VAL A 30 15.08 -23.81 5.12
N ARG A 31 15.40 -24.90 5.83
CA ARG A 31 14.39 -25.80 6.39
C ARG A 31 13.54 -25.12 7.46
N ASP A 32 14.14 -24.30 8.32
CA ASP A 32 13.42 -23.52 9.32
C ASP A 32 12.44 -22.53 8.65
N ALA A 33 12.86 -21.86 7.57
CA ALA A 33 12.00 -20.96 6.80
C ALA A 33 10.85 -21.72 6.10
N LEU A 34 11.15 -22.85 5.46
CA LEU A 34 10.14 -23.71 4.80
C LEU A 34 9.17 -24.33 5.81
N ALA A 35 9.60 -24.53 7.06
CA ALA A 35 8.73 -25.02 8.11
C ALA A 35 7.61 -24.04 8.46
N MET A 36 7.85 -22.74 8.27
CA MET A 36 6.88 -21.66 8.50
C MET A 36 6.05 -21.31 7.25
N ALA A 37 6.45 -21.79 6.07
CA ALA A 37 5.77 -21.47 4.82
C ALA A 37 4.44 -22.23 4.68
N SER A 38 3.44 -21.57 4.08
CA SER A 38 2.25 -22.26 3.58
C SER A 38 2.64 -23.18 2.43
N THR A 39 2.45 -24.49 2.59
CA THR A 39 2.81 -25.49 1.59
C THR A 39 1.95 -25.38 0.32
N ASN A 40 0.69 -24.94 0.46
CA ASN A 40 -0.19 -24.65 -0.67
C ASN A 40 0.33 -23.49 -1.52
N VAL A 41 0.85 -22.43 -0.91
CA VAL A 41 1.47 -21.31 -1.64
C VAL A 41 2.82 -21.74 -2.23
N LEU A 42 3.63 -22.43 -1.43
CA LEU A 42 4.97 -22.89 -1.81
C LEU A 42 4.93 -23.79 -3.06
N ARG A 43 3.98 -24.72 -3.15
CA ARG A 43 3.87 -25.59 -4.35
C ARG A 43 3.54 -24.80 -5.61
N ILE A 44 2.74 -23.73 -5.52
CA ILE A 44 2.38 -22.90 -6.69
C ILE A 44 3.60 -22.07 -7.11
N ALA A 45 4.34 -21.50 -6.15
CA ALA A 45 5.59 -20.80 -6.42
C ALA A 45 6.64 -21.71 -7.06
N LEU A 46 6.80 -22.94 -6.56
CA LEU A 46 7.69 -23.95 -7.14
C LEU A 46 7.22 -24.39 -8.51
N TYR A 47 5.93 -24.60 -8.72
CA TYR A 47 5.37 -24.93 -10.03
C TYR A 47 5.69 -23.83 -11.04
N GLN A 48 5.48 -22.56 -10.68
CA GLN A 48 5.85 -21.43 -11.54
C GLN A 48 7.35 -21.40 -11.83
N ALA A 49 8.19 -21.65 -10.83
CA ALA A 49 9.65 -21.62 -10.97
C ALA A 49 10.21 -22.77 -11.83
N THR A 50 9.60 -23.96 -11.75
CA THR A 50 10.16 -25.21 -12.28
C THR A 50 9.40 -25.79 -13.47
N GLY A 51 8.10 -25.52 -13.58
CA GLY A 51 7.18 -26.20 -14.50
C GLY A 51 6.84 -27.63 -14.09
N ASP A 52 7.09 -28.04 -12.83
CA ASP A 52 6.78 -29.37 -12.34
C ASP A 52 5.27 -29.58 -12.15
N GLU A 53 4.64 -30.19 -13.16
CA GLU A 53 3.23 -30.54 -13.22
C GLU A 53 2.72 -31.40 -12.05
N GLU A 54 3.59 -32.10 -11.33
CA GLU A 54 3.20 -32.84 -10.13
C GLU A 54 2.66 -31.89 -9.06
N LEU A 55 3.33 -30.75 -8.85
CA LEU A 55 2.96 -29.73 -7.86
C LEU A 55 1.60 -29.09 -8.15
N ALA A 56 1.29 -28.87 -9.43
CA ALA A 56 0.02 -28.29 -9.87
C ALA A 56 -1.17 -29.22 -9.57
N LYS A 57 -0.96 -30.53 -9.67
CA LYS A 57 -2.01 -31.57 -9.55
C LYS A 57 -2.22 -32.08 -8.13
N MET A 58 -1.42 -31.62 -7.16
CA MET A 58 -1.56 -32.06 -5.77
C MET A 58 -2.94 -31.69 -5.21
N PRO A 59 -3.61 -32.59 -4.48
CA PRO A 59 -4.94 -32.35 -3.94
C PRO A 59 -4.97 -31.17 -2.97
N VAL A 60 -6.02 -30.36 -3.07
CA VAL A 60 -6.32 -29.26 -2.14
C VAL A 60 -7.60 -29.61 -1.40
N ILE A 61 -7.59 -29.42 -0.10
CA ILE A 61 -8.74 -29.62 0.79
C ILE A 61 -9.17 -28.29 1.40
N SER A 62 -10.41 -28.24 1.87
CA SER A 62 -10.91 -27.11 2.66
C SER A 62 -10.53 -27.30 4.12
N ALA A 63 -9.96 -26.27 4.74
CA ALA A 63 -9.68 -26.26 6.17
C ALA A 63 -10.28 -25.04 6.86
N SER A 64 -10.73 -25.28 8.09
CA SER A 64 -11.28 -24.25 8.95
C SER A 64 -10.21 -23.28 9.44
N PHE A 65 -10.44 -21.98 9.29
CA PHE A 65 -9.56 -20.90 9.73
C PHE A 65 -10.31 -19.94 10.65
N TRP A 66 -9.57 -19.32 11.58
CA TRP A 66 -10.07 -18.34 12.55
C TRP A 66 -11.32 -18.83 13.30
N ALA A 67 -11.17 -19.98 13.98
CA ALA A 67 -12.23 -20.63 14.75
C ALA A 67 -13.51 -20.92 13.94
N GLY A 68 -13.38 -21.22 12.63
CA GLY A 68 -14.50 -21.56 11.75
C GLY A 68 -15.23 -20.39 11.12
N ALA A 69 -14.70 -19.17 11.25
CA ALA A 69 -15.24 -18.03 10.50
C ALA A 69 -14.97 -18.14 9.00
N TYR A 70 -13.90 -18.83 8.60
CA TYR A 70 -13.51 -18.98 7.22
C TYR A 70 -13.14 -20.43 6.90
N GLU A 71 -13.39 -20.81 5.65
CA GLU A 71 -12.87 -22.03 5.05
C GLU A 71 -11.83 -21.61 4.00
N VAL A 72 -10.62 -22.16 4.10
CA VAL A 72 -9.50 -21.79 3.24
C VAL A 72 -8.93 -23.02 2.53
N PRO A 73 -8.52 -22.88 1.25
CA PRO A 73 -7.87 -23.97 0.52
C PRO A 73 -6.47 -24.22 1.09
N VAL A 74 -6.23 -25.45 1.53
CA VAL A 74 -4.92 -25.94 1.99
C VAL A 74 -4.51 -27.16 1.20
N LEU A 75 -3.20 -27.36 1.04
CA LEU A 75 -2.67 -28.58 0.46
C LEU A 75 -3.06 -29.77 1.35
N ASP A 76 -3.37 -30.91 0.74
CA ASP A 76 -3.52 -32.16 1.48
C ASP A 76 -2.22 -32.45 2.28
N PRO A 77 -2.28 -32.56 3.62
CA PRO A 77 -1.11 -32.70 4.48
C PRO A 77 -0.18 -33.87 4.12
N ASP A 78 -0.69 -34.90 3.45
CA ASP A 78 0.11 -36.04 2.97
C ASP A 78 1.21 -35.62 1.97
N TYR A 79 1.12 -34.41 1.41
CA TYR A 79 2.07 -33.86 0.43
C TYR A 79 3.02 -32.81 1.01
N ASP A 80 2.86 -32.38 2.26
CA ASP A 80 3.63 -31.28 2.85
C ASP A 80 5.14 -31.53 2.81
N ASP A 81 5.57 -32.72 3.25
CA ASP A 81 6.99 -33.09 3.28
C ASP A 81 7.59 -33.15 1.86
N LEU A 82 6.84 -33.67 0.89
CA LEU A 82 7.29 -33.76 -0.50
C LEU A 82 7.50 -32.37 -1.11
N VAL A 83 6.58 -31.44 -0.89
CA VAL A 83 6.70 -30.05 -1.36
C VAL A 83 7.91 -29.37 -0.73
N ARG A 84 8.14 -29.57 0.58
CA ARG A 84 9.30 -29.01 1.29
C ARG A 84 10.62 -29.59 0.77
N GLU A 85 10.71 -30.89 0.53
CA GLU A 85 11.92 -31.49 -0.05
C GLU A 85 12.19 -31.01 -1.48
N LYS A 86 11.14 -30.86 -2.31
CA LYS A 86 11.26 -30.24 -3.64
C LYS A 86 11.77 -28.79 -3.53
N ALA A 87 11.31 -28.02 -2.54
CA ALA A 87 11.78 -26.66 -2.29
C ALA A 87 13.26 -26.61 -1.90
N VAL A 88 13.69 -27.47 -0.98
CA VAL A 88 15.10 -27.59 -0.55
C VAL A 88 15.97 -27.94 -1.76
N ALA A 89 15.56 -28.91 -2.58
CA ALA A 89 16.28 -29.32 -3.77
C ALA A 89 16.41 -28.17 -4.79
N PHE A 90 15.32 -27.43 -5.02
CA PHE A 90 15.31 -26.27 -5.90
C PHE A 90 16.29 -25.19 -5.41
N LEU A 91 16.19 -24.77 -4.14
CA LEU A 91 17.05 -23.74 -3.56
C LEU A 91 18.53 -24.17 -3.54
N ARG A 92 18.81 -25.43 -3.21
CA ARG A 92 20.18 -25.99 -3.23
C ARG A 92 20.79 -25.98 -4.63
N SER A 93 19.97 -26.18 -5.67
CA SER A 93 20.46 -26.20 -7.05
C SER A 93 20.97 -24.83 -7.55
N GLY A 94 20.58 -23.74 -6.88
CA GLY A 94 20.87 -22.38 -7.35
C GLY A 94 20.16 -22.01 -8.66
N ALA A 95 19.18 -22.81 -9.09
CA ALA A 95 18.40 -22.54 -10.28
C ALA A 95 17.67 -21.20 -10.15
N LYS A 96 17.72 -20.39 -11.20
CA LYS A 96 16.94 -19.15 -11.26
C LYS A 96 15.48 -19.48 -11.57
N SER A 97 14.58 -18.86 -10.83
CA SER A 97 13.14 -18.97 -11.08
C SER A 97 12.79 -18.44 -12.48
N ARG A 98 11.90 -19.17 -13.19
CA ARG A 98 11.19 -18.62 -14.36
C ARG A 98 10.09 -17.71 -13.85
N CYS A 99 10.34 -16.41 -13.82
CA CYS A 99 9.39 -15.44 -13.27
C CYS A 99 8.86 -14.49 -14.35
N ASP A 100 8.57 -15.01 -15.54
CA ASP A 100 7.86 -14.25 -16.56
C ASP A 100 6.41 -14.02 -16.11
N ALA A 101 5.85 -12.86 -16.47
CA ALA A 101 4.45 -12.56 -16.18
C ALA A 101 3.55 -13.55 -16.95
N PRO A 102 2.67 -14.31 -16.28
CA PRO A 102 1.77 -15.23 -16.95
C PRO A 102 0.74 -14.48 -17.80
N ASP A 103 0.31 -15.07 -18.91
CA ASP A 103 -0.91 -14.64 -19.60
C ASP A 103 -2.17 -14.95 -18.79
N ASP A 104 -3.33 -14.46 -19.22
CA ASP A 104 -4.58 -14.62 -18.49
C ASP A 104 -4.99 -16.09 -18.30
N ALA A 105 -4.69 -16.96 -19.27
CA ALA A 105 -5.03 -18.38 -19.18
C ALA A 105 -4.11 -19.10 -18.19
N GLN A 106 -2.81 -18.79 -18.21
CA GLN A 106 -1.82 -19.29 -17.28
C GLN A 106 -2.12 -18.82 -15.85
N LEU A 107 -2.43 -17.53 -15.67
CA LEU A 107 -2.77 -16.97 -14.38
C LEU A 107 -4.03 -17.61 -13.80
N ARG A 108 -5.06 -17.80 -14.63
CA ARG A 108 -6.27 -18.52 -14.20
C ARG A 108 -5.95 -19.94 -13.75
N GLY A 109 -5.13 -20.67 -14.52
CA GLY A 109 -4.69 -22.01 -14.13
C GLY A 109 -3.95 -22.04 -12.80
N LEU A 110 -3.08 -21.06 -12.53
CA LEU A 110 -2.41 -20.93 -11.23
C LEU A 110 -3.40 -20.73 -10.08
N MET A 111 -4.45 -19.91 -10.29
CA MET A 111 -5.46 -19.62 -9.27
C MET A 111 -6.42 -20.80 -9.07
N ASP A 112 -6.84 -21.47 -10.15
CA ASP A 112 -7.61 -22.70 -10.09
C ASP A 112 -6.86 -23.78 -9.30
N ASN A 113 -5.56 -23.93 -9.58
CA ASN A 113 -4.70 -24.85 -8.86
C ASN A 113 -4.61 -24.47 -7.39
N MET A 114 -4.41 -23.20 -7.05
CA MET A 114 -4.33 -22.71 -5.66
C MET A 114 -5.60 -23.04 -4.86
N VAL A 115 -6.78 -22.91 -5.48
CA VAL A 115 -8.08 -23.19 -4.86
C VAL A 115 -8.45 -24.69 -4.93
N GLY A 116 -7.86 -25.45 -5.85
CA GLY A 116 -8.16 -26.85 -6.11
C GLY A 116 -9.35 -27.10 -7.03
N GLN A 117 -9.92 -26.05 -7.62
CA GLN A 117 -11.09 -26.11 -8.49
C GLN A 117 -11.19 -24.84 -9.36
N PRO A 118 -11.95 -24.88 -10.46
CA PRO A 118 -12.19 -23.70 -11.29
C PRO A 118 -12.79 -22.53 -10.51
N ILE A 119 -12.16 -21.36 -10.60
CA ILE A 119 -12.66 -20.13 -9.98
C ILE A 119 -13.63 -19.37 -10.88
N SER A 120 -14.49 -18.56 -10.25
CA SER A 120 -15.40 -17.68 -10.98
C SER A 120 -14.64 -16.54 -11.70
N ASP A 121 -15.27 -15.96 -12.73
CA ASP A 121 -14.72 -14.79 -13.42
C ASP A 121 -14.52 -13.59 -12.50
N TYR A 122 -15.40 -13.43 -11.51
CA TYR A 122 -15.26 -12.40 -10.49
C TYR A 122 -13.99 -12.60 -9.66
N LEU A 123 -13.76 -13.81 -9.15
CA LEU A 123 -12.58 -14.12 -8.35
C LEU A 123 -11.29 -14.01 -9.18
N PHE A 124 -11.34 -14.43 -10.45
CA PHE A 124 -10.23 -14.25 -11.38
C PHE A 124 -9.91 -12.76 -11.60
N SER A 125 -10.90 -11.93 -11.89
CA SER A 125 -10.70 -10.49 -12.09
C SER A 125 -10.07 -9.84 -10.86
N PHE A 126 -10.58 -10.16 -9.67
CA PHE A 126 -10.06 -9.62 -8.42
C PHE A 126 -8.61 -10.06 -8.18
N GLY A 127 -8.34 -11.37 -8.22
CA GLY A 127 -7.00 -11.84 -7.90
C GLY A 127 -5.97 -11.55 -9.02
N LYS A 128 -6.40 -11.30 -10.26
CA LYS A 128 -5.52 -10.77 -11.31
C LYS A 128 -4.99 -9.38 -10.96
N GLU A 129 -5.83 -8.52 -10.39
CA GLU A 129 -5.41 -7.20 -9.90
C GLU A 129 -4.42 -7.33 -8.72
N GLU A 130 -4.70 -8.23 -7.78
CA GLU A 130 -3.85 -8.49 -6.61
C GLU A 130 -2.51 -9.15 -6.96
N ALA A 131 -2.47 -10.00 -8.00
CA ALA A 131 -1.26 -10.68 -8.44
C ALA A 131 -0.21 -9.72 -9.03
N ASN A 132 -0.61 -8.51 -9.44
CA ASN A 132 0.30 -7.39 -9.69
C ASN A 132 1.41 -7.71 -10.74
N PHE A 133 1.08 -8.50 -11.76
CA PHE A 133 2.02 -8.86 -12.82
C PHE A 133 2.26 -7.74 -13.85
N THR A 134 1.40 -6.71 -13.89
CA THR A 134 1.55 -5.57 -14.80
C THR A 134 2.40 -4.44 -14.18
N PRO A 135 3.08 -3.59 -14.98
CA PRO A 135 3.91 -2.50 -14.46
C PRO A 135 3.18 -1.47 -13.61
N PHE A 136 1.90 -1.25 -13.89
CA PHE A 136 1.05 -0.30 -13.16
C PHE A 136 -0.35 -0.92 -13.03
N PRO A 137 -0.56 -1.81 -12.05
CA PRO A 137 -1.85 -2.48 -11.86
C PRO A 137 -2.93 -1.49 -11.49
N ARG A 138 -4.18 -1.86 -11.79
CA ARG A 138 -5.33 -0.97 -11.67
C ARG A 138 -5.14 0.37 -12.41
N GLY A 139 -4.19 0.41 -13.35
CA GLY A 139 -3.90 1.54 -14.20
C GLY A 139 -5.09 1.90 -15.05
N VAL A 140 -5.19 3.19 -15.35
CA VAL A 140 -6.18 3.70 -16.29
C VAL A 140 -5.41 4.28 -17.47
N GLU A 141 -5.80 3.87 -18.67
CA GLU A 141 -5.34 4.46 -19.91
C GLU A 141 -6.45 5.30 -20.51
N TRP A 142 -6.07 6.33 -21.24
CA TRP A 142 -7.01 7.07 -22.05
C TRP A 142 -7.59 6.16 -23.15
N PRO A 143 -8.91 6.20 -23.42
CA PRO A 143 -9.45 5.58 -24.62
C PRO A 143 -8.87 6.24 -25.88
N ALA A 144 -9.00 5.56 -27.02
CA ALA A 144 -8.39 6.00 -28.29
C ALA A 144 -8.87 7.40 -28.73
N ASP A 145 -10.08 7.79 -28.33
CA ASP A 145 -10.75 9.05 -28.62
C ASP A 145 -10.55 10.10 -27.51
N ARG A 146 -9.43 10.06 -26.78
CA ARG A 146 -9.16 11.00 -25.70
C ARG A 146 -9.27 12.46 -26.15
N PRO A 147 -9.79 13.35 -25.28
CA PRO A 147 -9.81 14.79 -25.55
C PRO A 147 -8.41 15.32 -25.89
N LEU A 148 -8.30 16.23 -26.85
CA LEU A 148 -7.03 16.89 -27.14
C LEU A 148 -6.69 17.85 -26.00
N ALA A 149 -5.40 18.16 -25.81
CA ALA A 149 -4.95 19.08 -24.76
C ALA A 149 -5.76 20.40 -24.79
N LYS A 150 -5.94 20.98 -25.98
CA LYS A 150 -6.75 22.20 -26.20
C LYS A 150 -8.20 22.10 -25.70
N ASP A 151 -8.78 20.90 -25.70
CA ASP A 151 -10.17 20.65 -25.28
C ASP A 151 -10.28 20.47 -23.76
N THR A 152 -9.15 20.27 -23.09
CA THR A 152 -9.02 20.16 -21.62
C THR A 152 -8.30 21.37 -21.02
N ASP A 153 -7.96 22.37 -21.85
CA ASP A 153 -7.36 23.62 -21.39
C ASP A 153 -8.30 24.30 -20.39
N GLY A 154 -7.76 24.62 -19.20
CA GLY A 154 -8.52 25.23 -18.12
C GLY A 154 -9.32 24.25 -17.24
N TYR A 155 -9.27 22.95 -17.51
CA TYR A 155 -9.72 21.91 -16.58
C TYR A 155 -8.63 21.57 -15.56
N SER A 156 -9.01 21.49 -14.30
CA SER A 156 -8.09 21.06 -13.24
C SER A 156 -8.80 20.31 -12.13
N VAL A 157 -8.02 19.49 -11.43
CA VAL A 157 -8.44 18.70 -10.28
C VAL A 157 -7.75 19.23 -9.02
N ILE A 158 -8.49 19.40 -7.93
CA ILE A 158 -7.90 19.59 -6.60
C ILE A 158 -8.06 18.30 -5.80
N VAL A 159 -6.96 17.73 -5.34
CA VAL A 159 -6.93 16.60 -4.41
C VAL A 159 -6.71 17.14 -3.00
N ILE A 160 -7.51 16.72 -2.03
CA ILE A 160 -7.42 17.17 -0.65
C ILE A 160 -6.81 16.06 0.20
N GLY A 161 -5.61 16.27 0.73
CA GLY A 161 -4.83 15.31 1.50
C GLY A 161 -3.75 14.61 0.67
N ALA A 162 -2.55 14.49 1.24
CA ALA A 162 -1.38 13.80 0.70
C ALA A 162 -1.01 12.54 1.53
N GLY A 163 -2.03 11.87 2.08
CA GLY A 163 -1.94 10.49 2.55
C GLY A 163 -2.00 9.48 1.39
N ALA A 164 -2.00 8.18 1.72
CA ALA A 164 -2.06 7.07 0.76
C ALA A 164 -3.04 7.29 -0.41
N ALA A 165 -4.31 7.60 -0.12
CA ALA A 165 -5.34 7.81 -1.14
C ALA A 165 -5.05 9.02 -2.05
N GLY A 166 -4.53 10.12 -1.47
CA GLY A 166 -4.19 11.32 -2.22
C GLY A 166 -2.99 11.11 -3.15
N LEU A 167 -1.98 10.37 -2.68
CA LEU A 167 -0.82 10.00 -3.49
C LEU A 167 -1.21 9.09 -4.65
N VAL A 168 -2.10 8.11 -4.44
CA VAL A 168 -2.64 7.29 -5.53
C VAL A 168 -3.37 8.16 -6.55
N ALA A 169 -4.31 9.01 -6.11
CA ALA A 169 -5.04 9.89 -7.02
C ALA A 169 -4.10 10.78 -7.85
N ALA A 170 -3.12 11.40 -7.19
CA ALA A 170 -2.12 12.26 -7.83
C ALA A 170 -1.24 11.49 -8.82
N ALA A 171 -0.78 10.28 -8.49
CA ALA A 171 0.00 9.42 -9.39
C ALA A 171 -0.78 9.07 -10.67
N HIS A 172 -2.07 8.72 -10.55
CA HIS A 172 -2.93 8.47 -11.70
C HIS A 172 -3.14 9.73 -12.55
N LEU A 173 -3.46 10.87 -11.94
CA LEU A 173 -3.64 12.14 -12.64
C LEU A 173 -2.36 12.57 -13.38
N ARG A 174 -1.19 12.39 -12.74
CA ARG A 174 0.13 12.63 -13.32
C ARG A 174 0.37 11.78 -14.56
N ARG A 175 0.11 10.48 -14.49
CA ARG A 175 0.27 9.55 -15.63
C ARG A 175 -0.69 9.85 -16.78
N LEU A 176 -1.91 10.28 -16.46
CA LEU A 176 -2.89 10.70 -17.46
C LEU A 176 -2.60 12.09 -18.05
N GLY A 177 -1.64 12.84 -17.50
CA GLY A 177 -1.34 14.21 -17.93
C GLY A 177 -2.45 15.21 -17.59
N ILE A 178 -3.31 14.88 -16.63
CA ILE A 178 -4.39 15.77 -16.17
C ILE A 178 -3.78 16.80 -15.22
N ALA A 179 -4.14 18.08 -15.37
CA ALA A 179 -3.67 19.13 -14.48
C ALA A 179 -4.31 18.97 -13.08
N PHE A 180 -3.47 18.93 -12.04
CA PHE A 180 -3.94 18.83 -10.66
C PHE A 180 -3.09 19.62 -9.68
N LYS A 181 -3.64 19.84 -8.48
CA LYS A 181 -2.92 20.25 -7.28
C LYS A 181 -3.36 19.39 -6.11
N VAL A 182 -2.44 19.07 -5.22
CA VAL A 182 -2.76 18.43 -3.94
C VAL A 182 -2.64 19.48 -2.83
N ILE A 183 -3.63 19.53 -1.94
CA ILE A 183 -3.63 20.42 -0.78
C ILE A 183 -3.44 19.58 0.47
N GLU A 184 -2.38 19.82 1.22
CA GLU A 184 -2.03 19.08 2.44
C GLU A 184 -1.80 20.06 3.59
N ARG A 185 -2.44 19.80 4.73
CA ARG A 185 -2.36 20.65 5.91
C ARG A 185 -1.07 20.43 6.70
N ASN A 186 -0.48 19.24 6.59
CA ASN A 186 0.78 18.91 7.22
C ASN A 186 1.97 19.39 6.37
N HIS A 187 3.16 19.34 6.97
CA HIS A 187 4.40 19.80 6.36
C HIS A 187 5.03 18.78 5.37
N ASP A 188 4.48 17.56 5.28
CA ASP A 188 4.98 16.49 4.42
C ASP A 188 3.83 15.53 4.04
N VAL A 189 4.14 14.57 3.16
CA VAL A 189 3.24 13.47 2.79
C VAL A 189 3.17 12.43 3.91
N GLY A 190 2.15 11.58 3.86
CA GLY A 190 2.03 10.40 4.75
C GLY A 190 0.68 10.27 5.42
N GLY A 191 -0.06 11.38 5.58
CA GLY A 191 -1.38 11.38 6.19
C GLY A 191 -1.34 10.79 7.61
N THR A 192 -2.12 9.74 7.87
CA THR A 192 -2.14 9.02 9.16
C THR A 192 -0.74 8.65 9.64
N TRP A 193 0.14 8.20 8.73
CA TRP A 193 1.49 7.75 9.08
C TRP A 193 2.46 8.91 9.31
N LEU A 194 2.08 10.15 9.01
CA LEU A 194 2.85 11.32 9.43
C LEU A 194 2.41 11.79 10.83
N THR A 195 1.13 11.66 11.16
CA THR A 195 0.54 12.20 12.40
C THR A 195 0.50 11.23 13.57
N ASN A 196 0.62 9.92 13.33
CA ASN A 196 0.53 8.88 14.36
C ASN A 196 1.91 8.27 14.61
N ASP A 197 2.80 9.05 15.23
CA ASP A 197 4.19 8.71 15.51
C ASP A 197 4.45 8.33 16.98
N TYR A 198 3.40 7.86 17.67
CA TYR A 198 3.54 7.28 19.00
C TYR A 198 4.34 5.96 18.97
N PRO A 199 4.94 5.53 20.09
CA PRO A 199 5.73 4.31 20.17
C PRO A 199 4.98 3.09 19.62
N ASP A 200 5.69 2.26 18.87
CA ASP A 200 5.18 1.00 18.31
C ASP A 200 4.00 1.08 17.33
N ALA A 201 3.61 2.29 16.90
CA ALA A 201 2.65 2.48 15.82
C ALA A 201 3.03 1.64 14.59
N ARG A 202 2.12 0.76 14.14
CA ARG A 202 2.34 -0.21 13.07
C ARG A 202 1.05 -0.67 12.41
N VAL A 203 1.18 -1.29 11.24
CA VAL A 203 0.06 -1.93 10.53
C VAL A 203 -0.44 -3.19 11.25
N ASP A 204 -1.70 -3.55 11.03
CA ASP A 204 -2.36 -4.76 11.55
C ASP A 204 -2.51 -5.89 10.51
N ILE A 205 -2.28 -5.58 9.23
CA ILE A 205 -2.17 -6.55 8.14
C ILE A 205 -0.73 -6.62 7.64
N ALA A 206 -0.36 -7.74 7.01
CA ALA A 206 1.00 -7.94 6.53
C ALA A 206 1.43 -6.83 5.56
N SER A 207 2.67 -6.33 5.65
CA SER A 207 3.14 -5.17 4.89
C SER A 207 3.03 -5.34 3.37
N HIS A 208 3.19 -6.57 2.87
CA HIS A 208 3.00 -6.88 1.45
C HIS A 208 1.54 -6.78 0.99
N HIS A 209 0.57 -6.81 1.91
CA HIS A 209 -0.83 -6.46 1.63
C HIS A 209 -1.11 -4.98 1.89
N TYR A 210 -0.47 -4.35 2.87
CA TYR A 210 -0.58 -2.92 3.14
C TYR A 210 0.38 -2.09 2.25
N GLN A 211 0.29 -2.27 0.93
CA GLN A 211 1.04 -1.50 -0.04
C GLN A 211 0.12 -0.92 -1.12
N LEU A 212 0.57 0.14 -1.78
CA LEU A 212 -0.18 0.76 -2.87
C LEU A 212 0.07 -0.03 -4.15
N THR A 213 -1.00 -0.43 -4.83
CA THR A 213 -0.96 -1.19 -6.09
C THR A 213 -0.56 -0.34 -7.30
N ILE A 214 0.30 0.67 -7.09
CA ILE A 214 0.90 1.54 -8.12
C ILE A 214 2.43 1.40 -8.17
N THR A 215 3.00 0.67 -7.21
CA THR A 215 4.41 0.28 -7.14
C THR A 215 4.52 -1.19 -6.79
N ARG A 216 5.69 -1.80 -6.99
CA ARG A 216 5.89 -3.23 -6.82
C ARG A 216 7.13 -3.52 -5.99
N ASN A 217 7.11 -4.66 -5.30
CA ASN A 217 8.28 -5.25 -4.64
C ASN A 217 9.00 -4.29 -3.68
N HIS A 218 8.25 -3.50 -2.89
CA HIS A 218 8.88 -2.72 -1.84
C HIS A 218 9.55 -3.66 -0.82
N PRO A 219 10.85 -3.47 -0.51
CA PRO A 219 11.60 -4.38 0.34
C PRO A 219 11.31 -4.11 1.82
N TRP A 220 10.11 -4.49 2.28
CA TRP A 220 9.70 -4.36 3.67
C TRP A 220 10.69 -5.09 4.61
N LYS A 221 11.14 -4.39 5.64
CA LYS A 221 12.00 -4.87 6.72
C LYS A 221 11.22 -5.70 7.74
N HIS A 222 9.94 -5.36 7.96
CA HIS A 222 9.07 -6.06 8.91
C HIS A 222 7.85 -6.68 8.24
N TRP A 223 7.42 -7.83 8.76
CA TRP A 223 6.16 -8.47 8.35
C TRP A 223 4.95 -7.58 8.63
N TYR A 224 5.00 -6.83 9.74
CA TYR A 224 4.09 -5.73 10.08
C TYR A 224 4.91 -4.46 10.23
N ALA A 225 4.98 -3.68 9.15
CA ALA A 225 5.79 -2.47 9.05
C ALA A 225 5.39 -1.42 10.09
N THR A 226 6.42 -0.77 10.61
CA THR A 226 6.27 0.30 11.61
C THR A 226 5.86 1.60 10.92
N GLN A 227 5.38 2.58 11.70
CA GLN A 227 5.02 3.89 11.17
C GLN A 227 6.16 4.54 10.39
N GLY A 228 7.39 4.51 10.92
CA GLY A 228 8.54 5.13 10.24
C GLY A 228 8.84 4.48 8.89
N GLU A 229 8.75 3.16 8.81
CA GLU A 229 8.91 2.42 7.56
C GLU A 229 7.80 2.74 6.55
N LEU A 230 6.54 2.84 7.01
CA LEU A 230 5.43 3.26 6.15
C LEU A 230 5.57 4.69 5.64
N LEU A 231 6.05 5.60 6.49
CA LEU A 231 6.28 6.98 6.12
C LEU A 231 7.39 7.09 5.07
N GLU A 232 8.49 6.35 5.24
CA GLU A 232 9.55 6.23 4.22
C GLU A 232 9.00 5.70 2.90
N TYR A 233 8.17 4.66 2.94
CA TYR A 233 7.51 4.11 1.76
C TYR A 233 6.68 5.17 1.03
N LEU A 234 5.76 5.88 1.73
CA LEU A 234 4.91 6.90 1.12
C LEU A 234 5.70 8.11 0.60
N ARG A 235 6.78 8.49 1.28
CA ARG A 235 7.71 9.51 0.78
C ARG A 235 8.35 9.08 -0.54
N GLY A 236 8.77 7.82 -0.62
CA GLY A 236 9.31 7.21 -1.83
C GLY A 236 8.32 7.26 -3.00
N ILE A 237 7.04 6.97 -2.76
CA ILE A 237 5.97 7.11 -3.78
C ILE A 237 5.88 8.54 -4.29
N ALA A 238 5.85 9.52 -3.37
CA ALA A 238 5.76 10.92 -3.76
C ALA A 238 6.97 11.40 -4.59
N ASP A 239 8.16 10.83 -4.35
CA ASP A 239 9.37 11.09 -5.15
C ASP A 239 9.34 10.37 -6.50
N GLU A 240 8.95 9.09 -6.54
CA GLU A 240 8.92 8.28 -7.75
C GLU A 240 8.01 8.88 -8.84
N PHE A 241 6.87 9.44 -8.44
CA PHE A 241 5.92 10.07 -9.35
C PHE A 241 6.11 11.60 -9.47
N ASP A 242 7.16 12.17 -8.88
CA ASP A 242 7.45 13.62 -8.84
C ASP A 242 6.22 14.45 -8.46
N LEU A 243 5.56 14.04 -7.36
CA LEU A 243 4.30 14.63 -6.92
C LEU A 243 4.51 15.87 -6.07
N ARG A 244 5.60 15.96 -5.32
CA ARG A 244 5.85 17.03 -4.33
C ARG A 244 5.70 18.44 -4.90
N ARG A 245 6.07 18.66 -6.17
CA ARG A 245 5.95 19.95 -6.85
C ARG A 245 4.50 20.42 -7.06
N ASP A 246 3.54 19.50 -7.04
CA ASP A 246 2.10 19.79 -7.16
C ASP A 246 1.39 19.75 -5.80
N ILE A 247 2.10 19.39 -4.73
CA ILE A 247 1.58 19.41 -3.37
C ILE A 247 1.87 20.78 -2.75
N ARG A 248 0.80 21.41 -2.27
CA ARG A 248 0.89 22.59 -1.41
C ARG A 248 0.72 22.14 0.04
N PHE A 249 1.84 22.01 0.73
CA PHE A 249 1.93 21.70 2.15
C PHE A 249 1.51 22.89 3.02
N ASP A 250 1.37 22.64 4.32
CA ASP A 250 1.05 23.64 5.34
C ASP A 250 -0.18 24.49 4.95
N THR A 251 -1.13 23.87 4.26
CA THR A 251 -2.32 24.52 3.71
C THR A 251 -3.55 23.68 3.96
N GLU A 252 -4.47 24.23 4.75
CA GLU A 252 -5.70 23.57 5.15
C GLU A 252 -6.86 23.94 4.22
N LEU A 253 -7.65 22.96 3.80
CA LEU A 253 -8.97 23.21 3.22
C LEU A 253 -9.94 23.64 4.32
N THR A 254 -10.59 24.79 4.16
CA THR A 254 -11.59 25.27 5.13
C THR A 254 -13.03 25.14 4.64
N ASP A 255 -13.26 25.24 3.33
CA ASP A 255 -14.60 25.17 2.72
C ASP A 255 -14.46 24.85 1.22
N ALA A 256 -15.41 24.08 0.67
CA ALA A 256 -15.48 23.81 -0.77
C ALA A 256 -16.94 23.89 -1.21
N ARG A 257 -17.24 24.75 -2.19
CA ARG A 257 -18.61 24.98 -2.67
C ARG A 257 -18.69 24.85 -4.17
N TRP A 258 -19.70 24.13 -4.64
CA TRP A 258 -20.05 24.12 -6.06
C TRP A 258 -20.66 25.46 -6.46
N ASN A 259 -20.14 26.04 -7.52
CA ASN A 259 -20.60 27.30 -8.10
C ASN A 259 -21.29 27.03 -9.44
N GLU A 260 -22.63 26.99 -9.40
CA GLU A 260 -23.48 26.71 -10.57
C GLU A 260 -23.26 27.68 -11.72
N ALA A 261 -22.93 28.94 -11.43
CA ALA A 261 -22.75 29.97 -12.47
C ALA A 261 -21.48 29.73 -13.30
N THR A 262 -20.45 29.11 -12.72
CA THR A 262 -19.17 28.84 -13.39
C THR A 262 -18.97 27.37 -13.74
N GLY A 263 -19.78 26.47 -13.19
CA GLY A 263 -19.60 25.02 -13.32
C GLY A 263 -18.30 24.53 -12.68
N LYS A 264 -17.88 25.15 -11.57
CA LYS A 264 -16.61 24.85 -10.87
C LYS A 264 -16.80 24.83 -9.37
N TRP A 265 -15.86 24.22 -8.67
CA TRP A 265 -15.70 24.28 -7.23
C TRP A 265 -14.89 25.51 -6.84
N ASP A 266 -15.42 26.30 -5.90
CA ASP A 266 -14.68 27.33 -5.17
C ASP A 266 -14.13 26.70 -3.88
N VAL A 267 -12.81 26.55 -3.83
CA VAL A 267 -12.06 25.84 -2.78
C VAL A 267 -11.33 26.86 -1.92
N GLN A 268 -11.80 27.07 -0.70
CA GLN A 268 -11.21 28.00 0.25
C GLN A 268 -10.12 27.32 1.07
N LEU A 269 -8.94 27.92 1.05
CA LEU A 269 -7.73 27.42 1.68
C LEU A 269 -7.23 28.42 2.71
N ARG A 270 -6.61 27.92 3.78
CA ARG A 270 -5.88 28.70 4.77
C ARG A 270 -4.46 28.16 4.88
N ALA A 271 -3.47 29.00 4.60
CA ALA A 271 -2.07 28.64 4.79
C ALA A 271 -1.67 28.76 6.27
N ALA A 272 -0.53 28.17 6.65
CA ALA A 272 -0.04 28.18 8.04
C ALA A 272 0.21 29.58 8.62
N ASP A 273 0.49 30.59 7.78
CA ASP A 273 0.62 31.99 8.19
C ASP A 273 -0.74 32.70 8.41
N GLY A 274 -1.84 31.99 8.20
CA GLY A 274 -3.20 32.51 8.32
C GLY A 274 -3.76 33.16 7.05
N LEU A 275 -2.98 33.23 5.95
CA LEU A 275 -3.47 33.78 4.69
C LEU A 275 -4.53 32.86 4.07
N SER A 276 -5.68 33.45 3.78
CA SER A 276 -6.77 32.77 3.08
C SER A 276 -6.70 33.00 1.58
N GLN A 277 -6.94 31.95 0.80
CA GLN A 277 -7.02 32.01 -0.65
C GLN A 277 -8.14 31.11 -1.16
N THR A 278 -8.85 31.55 -2.21
CA THR A 278 -9.77 30.70 -2.95
C THR A 278 -9.14 30.22 -4.25
N LEU A 279 -9.16 28.92 -4.50
CA LEU A 279 -8.85 28.32 -5.79
C LEU A 279 -10.14 27.88 -6.48
N SER A 280 -10.14 27.88 -7.81
CA SER A 280 -11.23 27.33 -8.61
C SER A 280 -10.77 26.08 -9.34
N ALA A 281 -11.57 25.01 -9.32
CA ALA A 281 -11.27 23.75 -10.00
C ALA A 281 -12.54 23.09 -10.55
N ASN A 282 -12.40 22.26 -11.56
CA ASN A 282 -13.53 21.57 -12.18
C ASN A 282 -13.94 20.35 -11.34
N PHE A 283 -12.97 19.71 -10.70
CA PHE A 283 -13.17 18.52 -9.88
C PHE A 283 -12.43 18.64 -8.55
N VAL A 284 -13.03 18.07 -7.51
CA VAL A 284 -12.41 17.92 -6.20
C VAL A 284 -12.42 16.44 -5.83
N ILE A 285 -11.27 15.89 -5.45
CA ILE A 285 -11.13 14.55 -4.89
C ILE A 285 -10.82 14.70 -3.41
N SER A 286 -11.73 14.22 -2.55
CA SER A 286 -11.47 14.19 -1.12
C SER A 286 -10.67 12.94 -0.74
N ALA A 287 -9.44 13.16 -0.28
CA ALA A 287 -8.54 12.15 0.29
C ALA A 287 -8.10 12.54 1.71
N ALA A 288 -8.93 13.32 2.42
CA ALA A 288 -8.59 13.93 3.72
C ALA A 288 -8.43 12.92 4.87
N GLY A 289 -8.84 11.66 4.67
CA GLY A 289 -8.77 10.60 5.66
C GLY A 289 -9.76 10.79 6.82
N LEU A 290 -9.81 9.80 7.72
CA LEU A 290 -10.74 9.77 8.86
C LEU A 290 -10.06 10.00 10.22
N PHE A 291 -8.76 9.71 10.35
CA PHE A 291 -8.09 9.54 11.64
C PHE A 291 -7.05 10.63 11.96
N ASN A 292 -7.28 11.85 11.49
CA ASN A 292 -6.27 12.90 11.53
C ASN A 292 -6.52 13.97 12.60
N ALA A 293 -7.75 14.11 13.12
CA ALA A 293 -8.07 15.10 14.16
C ALA A 293 -8.18 14.40 15.53
N PRO A 294 -7.46 14.86 16.58
CA PRO A 294 -7.60 14.29 17.91
C PRO A 294 -9.01 14.56 18.44
N ASN A 295 -9.65 13.53 18.97
CA ASN A 295 -10.91 13.67 19.70
C ASN A 295 -10.63 13.49 21.19
N MET A 296 -10.56 14.61 21.92
CA MET A 296 -10.27 14.56 23.35
C MET A 296 -11.48 14.01 24.12
N PRO A 297 -11.27 13.13 25.12
CA PRO A 297 -12.37 12.58 25.89
C PRO A 297 -13.04 13.66 26.74
N ASP A 298 -14.37 13.66 26.76
CA ASP A 298 -15.17 14.56 27.61
C ASP A 298 -15.27 13.97 29.03
N ILE A 299 -14.25 14.24 29.84
CA ILE A 299 -14.15 13.78 31.23
C ILE A 299 -14.17 15.00 32.15
N PRO A 300 -15.17 15.14 33.04
CA PRO A 300 -15.23 16.23 34.00
C PRO A 300 -13.95 16.29 34.87
N GLY A 301 -13.35 17.47 34.98
CA GLY A 301 -12.13 17.71 35.76
C GLY A 301 -10.83 17.24 35.10
N ILE A 302 -10.85 16.76 33.84
CA ILE A 302 -9.62 16.32 33.15
C ILE A 302 -8.57 17.45 33.04
N GLY A 303 -9.02 18.70 32.91
CA GLY A 303 -8.16 19.88 32.87
C GLY A 303 -7.53 20.27 34.21
N ASP A 304 -8.02 19.72 35.32
CA ASP A 304 -7.51 19.99 36.67
C ASP A 304 -6.33 19.07 37.05
N PHE A 305 -5.95 18.15 36.15
CA PHE A 305 -4.81 17.27 36.37
C PHE A 305 -3.49 18.04 36.22
N ASP A 306 -2.72 18.14 37.31
CA ASP A 306 -1.41 18.83 37.35
C ASP A 306 -0.32 18.16 36.48
N GLY A 307 -0.57 16.94 36.01
CA GLY A 307 0.36 16.22 35.14
C GLY A 307 0.17 16.53 33.65
N ARG A 308 1.02 15.93 32.82
CA ARG A 308 0.97 16.11 31.37
C ARG A 308 -0.14 15.23 30.75
N ILE A 309 -0.99 15.83 29.92
CA ILE A 309 -1.98 15.14 29.07
C ILE A 309 -1.65 15.43 27.61
N PHE A 310 -1.68 14.39 26.78
CA PHE A 310 -1.55 14.50 25.32
C PHE A 310 -2.33 13.36 24.64
N HIS A 311 -2.73 13.61 23.40
CA HIS A 311 -3.34 12.60 22.53
C HIS A 311 -2.24 11.89 21.73
N THR A 312 -2.45 10.63 21.34
CA THR A 312 -1.43 9.84 20.63
C THR A 312 -1.07 10.38 19.24
N THR A 313 -1.98 11.11 18.60
CA THR A 313 -1.73 11.84 17.33
C THR A 313 -0.91 13.12 17.50
N GLN A 314 -0.49 13.44 18.72
CA GLN A 314 0.30 14.61 19.09
C GLN A 314 1.36 14.18 20.12
N TRP A 315 2.08 13.10 19.81
CA TRP A 315 2.98 12.46 20.75
C TRP A 315 4.18 13.38 21.10
N PRO A 316 4.46 13.63 22.41
CA PRO A 316 5.54 14.53 22.81
C PRO A 316 6.89 13.80 22.88
N HIS A 317 7.64 13.83 21.78
CA HIS A 317 8.96 13.18 21.68
C HIS A 317 10.02 13.74 22.64
N ASP A 318 9.82 14.95 23.15
CA ASP A 318 10.73 15.65 24.07
C ASP A 318 10.42 15.42 25.55
N TYR A 319 9.39 14.62 25.87
CA TYR A 319 8.98 14.36 27.23
C TYR A 319 9.82 13.26 27.90
N ASP A 320 10.31 13.52 29.12
CA ASP A 320 11.02 12.51 29.91
C ASP A 320 10.01 11.62 30.67
N TYR A 321 9.94 10.37 30.23
CA TYR A 321 9.07 9.34 30.79
C TYR A 321 9.68 8.60 32.00
N ALA A 322 10.97 8.76 32.27
CA ALA A 322 11.66 7.97 33.29
C ALA A 322 11.08 8.24 34.70
N GLY A 323 10.78 7.15 35.43
CA GLY A 323 10.25 7.21 36.79
C GLY A 323 8.84 7.80 36.91
N LYS A 324 8.13 8.05 35.79
CA LYS A 324 6.77 8.58 35.80
C LYS A 324 5.74 7.46 35.99
N ARG A 325 4.58 7.84 36.51
CA ARG A 325 3.38 6.99 36.54
C ARG A 325 2.49 7.43 35.38
N ALA A 326 2.18 6.51 34.47
CA ALA A 326 1.33 6.77 33.32
C ALA A 326 -0.06 6.15 33.51
N GLY A 327 -1.07 6.80 32.91
CA GLY A 327 -2.40 6.25 32.71
C GLY A 327 -2.77 6.38 31.24
N VAL A 328 -3.36 5.33 30.67
CA VAL A 328 -3.81 5.30 29.27
C VAL A 328 -5.33 5.19 29.27
N ILE A 329 -5.99 6.10 28.55
CA ILE A 329 -7.45 6.11 28.39
C ILE A 329 -7.77 5.66 26.97
N GLY A 330 -8.37 4.48 26.85
CA GLY A 330 -8.67 3.82 25.59
C GLY A 330 -7.86 2.53 25.42
N VAL A 331 -8.55 1.45 25.05
CA VAL A 331 -7.98 0.10 24.84
C VAL A 331 -8.26 -0.42 23.44
N GLY A 332 -8.40 0.50 22.47
CA GLY A 332 -8.42 0.17 21.05
C GLY A 332 -7.00 -0.16 20.55
N CYS A 333 -6.85 -0.36 19.24
CA CYS A 333 -5.56 -0.76 18.63
C CYS A 333 -4.40 0.14 19.07
N THR A 334 -4.60 1.46 19.06
CA THR A 334 -3.62 2.46 19.50
C THR A 334 -3.21 2.38 20.96
N GLY A 335 -4.11 1.95 21.87
CA GLY A 335 -3.77 1.83 23.29
C GLY A 335 -3.16 0.46 23.64
N ALA A 336 -3.32 -0.52 22.75
CA ALA A 336 -2.72 -1.85 22.89
C ALA A 336 -1.29 -1.91 22.33
N GLN A 337 -0.99 -1.09 21.32
CA GLN A 337 0.37 -0.77 20.88
C GLN A 337 1.05 0.11 21.93
#